data_AF-A0A087BHH5-F1
#
_entry.id   AF-A0A087BHH5-F1
#
_cell.length_a   1.000
_cell.length_b   1.000
_cell.length_c   1.000
_cell.angle_alpha   90.00
_cell.angle_beta   90.00
_cell.angle_gamma   90.00
#
_symmetry.space_group_name_H-M   'P 1'
#
loop_
_entity.id
_entity.type
_entity.pdbx_description
1 polymer ?
#
loop_
_entity_poly.entity_id
_entity_poly.type
_entity_poly.pdbx_seq_one_letter_code
_entity_poly.pdbx_strand_id
1 'polypeptide(L)'
;MREDEYKRLMEEHEMAYFRGDLATSSPESYTLEEMKEISAAMDASTDKVDAAMRADFESLPPEAKVKMLDMLAESGVESREWWEKVLCGFEVPDAPPRI
;
A
#
# COMPACT_ATOMS: atom_id res chain seq x y z
N MET A 1 -6.14 -1.16 14.74
CA MET A 1 -4.89 -0.54 15.28
C MET A 1 -5.24 0.64 16.21
N ARG A 2 -4.33 1.18 17.05
CA ARG A 2 -4.60 2.47 17.75
C ARG A 2 -4.34 3.67 16.83
N GLU A 3 -5.03 4.77 17.03
CA GLU A 3 -4.93 5.97 16.17
C GLU A 3 -3.52 6.59 16.16
N ASP A 4 -2.83 6.61 17.30
CA ASP A 4 -1.46 7.10 17.44
C ASP A 4 -0.42 6.22 16.72
N GLU A 5 -0.68 4.92 16.66
CA GLU A 5 0.13 3.95 15.93
C GLU A 5 -0.08 4.08 14.41
N TYR A 6 -1.33 4.25 13.98
CA TYR A 6 -1.67 4.49 12.57
C TYR A 6 -1.07 5.81 12.08
N LYS A 7 -1.11 6.86 12.90
CA LYS A 7 -0.51 8.15 12.54
C LYS A 7 0.99 8.05 12.33
N ARG A 8 1.72 7.36 13.22
CA ARG A 8 3.16 7.14 13.04
C ARG A 8 3.47 6.33 11.79
N LEU A 9 2.66 5.31 11.50
CA LEU A 9 2.80 4.52 10.28
C LEU A 9 2.65 5.39 9.03
N MET A 10 1.66 6.27 8.99
CA MET A 10 1.47 7.21 7.88
C MET A 10 2.62 8.23 7.79
N GLU A 11 3.10 8.78 8.91
CA GLU A 11 4.26 9.67 8.93
C GLU A 11 5.52 8.98 8.38
N GLU A 12 5.77 7.71 8.73
CA GLU A 12 6.88 6.91 8.17
C GLU A 12 6.74 6.72 6.66
N HIS A 13 5.53 6.42 6.18
CA HIS A 13 5.23 6.24 4.77
C HIS A 13 5.43 7.53 3.96
N GLU A 14 4.89 8.65 4.44
CA GLU A 14 5.07 9.97 3.83
C GLU A 14 6.55 10.37 3.76
N MET A 15 7.32 10.11 4.81
CA MET A 15 8.75 10.37 4.83
C MET A 15 9.54 9.49 3.84
N ALA A 16 9.13 8.24 3.62
CA ALA A 16 9.75 7.36 2.63
C ALA A 16 9.52 7.87 1.20
N TYR A 17 8.28 8.25 0.87
CA TYR A 17 7.94 8.81 -0.44
C TYR A 17 8.58 10.18 -0.67
N PHE A 18 8.63 11.03 0.35
CA PHE A 18 9.34 12.31 0.25
C PHE A 18 10.83 12.14 -0.08
N ARG A 19 11.49 11.11 0.46
CA ARG A 19 12.88 10.77 0.10
C ARG A 19 12.98 10.29 -1.34
N GLY A 20 11.99 9.53 -1.83
CA GLY A 20 11.88 9.14 -3.23
C GLY A 20 11.75 10.34 -4.17
N ASP A 21 10.88 11.30 -3.82
CA ASP A 21 10.71 12.55 -4.57
C ASP A 21 11.99 13.38 -4.59
N LEU A 22 12.71 13.45 -3.47
CA LEU A 22 13.99 14.14 -3.41
C LEU A 22 15.04 13.46 -4.31
N ALA A 23 15.14 12.12 -4.25
CA ALA A 23 16.06 11.35 -5.09
C ALA A 23 15.76 11.45 -6.58
N THR A 24 14.49 11.54 -6.97
CA THR A 24 14.10 11.72 -8.38
C THR A 24 14.29 13.16 -8.87
N SER A 25 14.16 14.15 -7.98
CA SER A 25 14.39 15.56 -8.32
C SER A 25 15.89 15.91 -8.48
N SER A 26 16.79 15.19 -7.80
CA SER A 26 18.24 15.43 -7.80
C SER A 26 19.01 14.10 -7.82
N PRO A 27 18.86 13.29 -8.88
CA PRO A 27 19.42 11.93 -8.92
C PRO A 27 20.95 11.92 -8.83
N GLU A 28 21.65 12.93 -9.32
CA GLU A 28 23.10 13.08 -9.22
C GLU A 28 23.62 13.22 -7.78
N SER A 29 22.74 13.54 -6.83
CA SER A 29 23.07 13.66 -5.41
C SER A 29 23.07 12.32 -4.67
N TYR A 30 22.67 11.24 -5.34
CA TYR A 30 22.53 9.90 -4.76
C TYR A 30 23.32 8.89 -5.55
N THR A 31 23.93 7.95 -4.85
CA THR A 31 24.51 6.74 -5.45
C THR A 31 23.41 5.76 -5.85
N LEU A 32 23.74 4.83 -6.73
CA LEU A 32 22.81 3.76 -7.11
C LEU A 32 22.37 2.90 -5.91
N GLU A 33 23.25 2.69 -4.93
CA GLU A 33 22.88 1.94 -3.73
C GLU A 33 21.91 2.73 -2.86
N GLU A 34 22.14 4.03 -2.65
CA GLU A 34 21.20 4.88 -1.91
C GLU A 34 19.84 4.96 -2.59
N MET A 35 19.80 5.06 -3.92
CA MET A 35 18.53 5.02 -4.67
C MET A 35 17.79 3.70 -4.47
N LYS A 36 18.52 2.58 -4.46
CA LYS A 36 17.95 1.25 -4.21
C LYS A 36 17.41 1.14 -2.79
N GLU A 37 18.13 1.65 -1.79
CA GLU A 37 17.66 1.69 -0.41
C GLU A 37 16.41 2.56 -0.25
N ILE A 38 16.36 3.72 -0.92
CA ILE A 38 15.19 4.60 -0.92
C ILE A 38 13.99 3.89 -1.54
N SER A 39 14.16 3.24 -2.70
CA SER A 39 13.10 2.45 -3.34
C SER A 39 12.60 1.33 -2.42
N ALA A 40 13.52 0.55 -1.83
CA ALA A 40 13.15 -0.52 -0.92
C ALA A 40 12.44 -0.01 0.35
N ALA A 41 12.81 1.18 0.84
CA ALA A 41 12.14 1.82 1.96
C ALA A 41 10.72 2.29 1.60
N MET A 42 10.49 2.79 0.38
CA MET A 42 9.15 3.11 -0.12
C MET A 42 8.28 1.86 -0.17
N ASP A 43 8.76 0.79 -0.82
CA ASP A 43 8.04 -0.49 -0.93
C ASP A 43 7.69 -1.04 0.46
N ALA A 44 8.68 -1.11 1.36
CA ALA A 44 8.46 -1.60 2.72
C ALA A 44 7.49 -0.73 3.53
N SER A 45 7.42 0.57 3.25
CA SER A 45 6.46 1.46 3.91
C SER A 45 5.04 1.24 3.40
N THR A 46 4.86 1.05 2.09
CA THR A 46 3.59 0.72 1.45
C THR A 46 3.06 -0.63 1.96
N ASP A 47 3.92 -1.65 2.01
CA ASP A 47 3.56 -2.98 2.52
C ASP A 47 3.01 -2.93 3.96
N LYS A 48 3.60 -2.08 4.81
CA LYS A 48 3.11 -1.91 6.20
C LYS A 48 1.74 -1.22 6.24
N VAL A 49 1.51 -0.21 5.41
CA VAL A 49 0.21 0.48 5.31
C VAL A 49 -0.85 -0.50 4.80
N ASP A 50 -0.56 -1.24 3.74
CA ASP A 50 -1.46 -2.23 3.17
C ASP A 50 -1.78 -3.36 4.17
N ALA A 51 -0.77 -3.82 4.92
CA ALA A 51 -0.99 -4.81 5.98
C ALA A 51 -1.88 -4.26 7.11
N ALA A 52 -1.71 -3.00 7.49
CA ALA A 52 -2.56 -2.34 8.48
C ALA A 52 -4.00 -2.20 7.98
N MET A 53 -4.19 -1.76 6.72
CA MET A 53 -5.49 -1.66 6.07
C MET A 53 -6.18 -3.02 5.98
N ARG A 54 -5.44 -4.08 5.63
CA ARG A 54 -5.94 -5.46 5.60
C ARG A 54 -6.37 -5.94 6.98
N ALA A 55 -5.56 -5.70 8.02
CA ALA A 55 -5.90 -6.09 9.39
C ALA A 55 -7.16 -5.39 9.90
N ASP A 56 -7.30 -4.09 9.62
CA ASP A 56 -8.51 -3.34 9.98
C ASP A 56 -9.72 -3.84 9.17
N PHE A 57 -9.56 -4.13 7.87
CA PHE A 57 -10.62 -4.73 7.06
C PHE A 57 -11.04 -6.11 7.56
N GLU A 58 -10.08 -6.98 7.92
CA GLU A 58 -10.34 -8.32 8.44
C GLU A 58 -11.15 -8.29 9.75
N SER A 59 -10.95 -7.27 10.58
CA SER A 59 -11.68 -7.08 11.84
C SER A 59 -13.17 -6.77 11.65
N LEU A 60 -13.59 -6.33 10.46
CA LEU A 60 -14.98 -5.98 10.17
C LEU A 60 -15.87 -7.22 10.02
N PRO A 61 -17.16 -7.14 10.41
CA PRO A 61 -18.12 -8.19 10.14
C PRO A 61 -18.37 -8.34 8.61
N PRO A 62 -18.79 -9.53 8.14
CA PRO A 62 -18.94 -9.81 6.70
C PRO A 62 -19.79 -8.78 5.94
N GLU A 63 -20.91 -8.34 6.52
CA GLU A 63 -21.79 -7.33 5.91
C GLU A 63 -21.11 -5.97 5.78
N ALA A 64 -20.28 -5.59 6.76
CA ALA A 64 -19.53 -4.32 6.72
C ALA A 64 -18.38 -4.37 5.71
N LYS A 65 -17.73 -5.54 5.53
CA LYS A 65 -16.70 -5.76 4.49
C LYS A 65 -17.26 -5.50 3.10
N VAL A 66 -18.41 -6.09 2.78
CA VAL A 66 -19.07 -5.90 1.47
C VAL A 66 -19.43 -4.43 1.25
N LYS A 67 -20.05 -3.79 2.25
CA LYS A 67 -20.41 -2.37 2.16
C LYS A 67 -19.19 -1.46 1.98
N MET A 68 -18.08 -1.76 2.66
CA MET A 68 -16.85 -0.99 2.52
C MET A 68 -16.24 -1.13 1.12
N LEU A 69 -16.24 -2.33 0.56
CA LEU A 69 -15.80 -2.57 -0.83
C LEU A 69 -16.69 -1.83 -1.84
N ASP A 70 -18.01 -1.82 -1.63
CA ASP A 70 -18.94 -1.07 -2.48
C ASP A 70 -18.62 0.43 -2.44
N MET A 71 -18.43 1.00 -1.24
CA MET A 71 -18.08 2.42 -1.08
C MET A 71 -16.72 2.77 -1.70
N LEU A 72 -15.72 1.89 -1.58
CA LEU A 72 -14.42 2.08 -2.21
C LEU A 72 -14.51 2.02 -3.74
N ALA A 73 -15.31 1.11 -4.29
CA ALA A 73 -15.58 1.06 -5.73
C ALA A 73 -16.33 2.31 -6.23
N GLU A 74 -17.30 2.81 -5.45
CA GLU A 74 -18.03 4.04 -5.75
C GLU A 74 -17.15 5.29 -5.68
N SER A 75 -16.07 5.27 -4.90
CA SER A 75 -15.11 6.39 -4.83
C SER A 75 -14.41 6.67 -6.17
N GLY A 76 -14.38 5.69 -7.06
CA GLY A 76 -13.77 5.80 -8.39
C GLY A 76 -12.25 5.91 -8.39
N VAL A 77 -11.59 5.80 -7.23
CA VAL A 77 -10.12 5.81 -7.12
C VAL A 77 -9.53 4.59 -7.82
N GLU A 78 -10.11 3.41 -7.56
CA GLU A 78 -9.71 2.13 -8.15
C GLU A 78 -10.92 1.21 -8.33
N SER A 79 -10.76 0.13 -9.11
CA SER A 79 -11.82 -0.85 -9.35
C SER A 79 -12.13 -1.70 -8.10
N ARG A 80 -13.34 -2.25 -8.03
CA ARG A 80 -13.71 -3.20 -6.98
C ARG A 80 -12.73 -4.39 -6.91
N GLU A 81 -12.36 -4.94 -8.05
CA GLU A 81 -11.43 -6.07 -8.16
C GLU A 81 -10.05 -5.71 -7.58
N TRP A 82 -9.59 -4.48 -7.79
CA TRP A 82 -8.35 -3.99 -7.22
C TRP A 82 -8.44 -3.88 -5.69
N TRP A 83 -9.52 -3.32 -5.16
CA TRP A 83 -9.74 -3.24 -3.71
C TRP A 83 -9.87 -4.61 -3.05
N GLU A 84 -10.55 -5.56 -3.71
CA GLU A 84 -10.60 -6.96 -3.27
C GLU A 84 -9.21 -7.60 -3.29
N LYS A 85 -8.39 -7.31 -4.29
CA LYS A 85 -7.00 -7.79 -4.35
C LYS A 85 -6.18 -7.30 -3.17
N VAL A 86 -6.21 -6.00 -2.90
CA VAL A 86 -5.40 -5.34 -1.87
C VAL A 86 -5.86 -5.77 -0.46
N LEU A 87 -7.17 -5.71 -0.20
CA LEU A 87 -7.75 -5.95 1.12
C LEU A 87 -7.96 -7.43 1.45
N CYS A 88 -8.17 -8.30 0.45
CA CYS A 88 -8.33 -9.75 0.68
C CYS A 88 -7.07 -10.56 0.36
N GLY A 89 -6.02 -9.93 -0.19
CA GLY A 89 -4.74 -10.59 -0.46
C GLY A 89 -4.77 -11.63 -1.58
N PHE A 90 -5.68 -11.49 -2.56
CA PHE A 90 -5.69 -12.38 -3.72
C PHE A 90 -4.47 -12.08 -4.61
N GLU A 91 -3.37 -12.80 -4.40
CA GLU A 91 -2.30 -12.85 -5.42
C GLU A 91 -2.88 -13.51 -6.68
N VAL A 92 -3.23 -12.71 -7.67
CA VAL A 92 -3.36 -13.22 -9.04
C VAL A 92 -1.93 -13.59 -9.46
N PRO A 93 -1.65 -14.87 -9.78
CA PRO A 93 -0.32 -15.25 -10.25
C PRO A 93 0.05 -14.42 -11.47
N ASP A 94 1.24 -13.82 -11.47
CA ASP A 94 1.77 -13.00 -12.58
C ASP A 94 2.00 -13.82 -13.87
N ALA A 95 1.71 -15.13 -13.85
CA ALA A 95 1.80 -16.01 -14.99
C ALA A 95 0.46 -16.73 -15.25
N PRO A 96 -0.10 -16.65 -16.47
CA PRO A 96 -1.17 -17.55 -16.87
C PRO A 96 -0.67 -19.00 -16.77
N PRO A 97 -1.53 -19.97 -16.38
CA PRO A 97 -1.15 -21.37 -16.37
C PRO A 97 -0.65 -21.74 -17.76
N ARG A 98 0.60 -22.19 -17.85
CA ARG A 98 1.16 -22.74 -19.09
C ARG A 98 0.37 -24.01 -19.40
N ILE A 99 -0.51 -23.92 -20.40
CA ILE A 99 -1.21 -25.05 -21.02
C ILE A 99 -0.24 -25.76 -21.96
#